data_AF-A0A9E3CPD4-F1
#
_entry.id   AF-A0A9E3CPD4-F1
#
_cell.length_a   1.000
_cell.length_b   1.000
_cell.length_c   1.000
_cell.angle_alpha   90.00
_cell.angle_beta   90.00
_cell.angle_gamma   90.00
#
_symmetry.space_group_name_H-M   'P 1'
#
loop_
_entity.id
_entity.type
_entity.pdbx_description
1 polymer ?
#
loop_
_entity_poly.entity_id
_entity_poly.type
_entity_poly.pdbx_seq_one_letter_code
_entity_poly.pdbx_strand_id
1 'polypeptide(L)'
;MFEAIRRRLLVVFEGRGCPQSDELVDETLRRFVRRLPAMLDTFKGDPIPYLLVTAHHLHLEYIEKQFVPLPPNLSEELPAADDGEGAELLDQCLEGCLGKLGPEDRLLALDYYREEKRAKIDFRKELARRLGITTNALRIKVHHLRNALRGCLDDCLRLGPSEME
;
A
#
# COMPACT_ATOMS: atom_id res chain seq x y z
N MET A 1 -4.31 20.78 -16.96
CA MET A 1 -3.69 19.53 -17.44
C MET A 1 -2.64 18.99 -16.47
N PHE A 2 -1.62 19.79 -16.09
CA PHE A 2 -0.62 19.40 -15.09
C PHE A 2 -1.20 19.08 -13.70
N GLU A 3 -2.19 19.85 -13.24
CA GLU A 3 -2.82 19.60 -11.93
C GLU A 3 -3.58 18.28 -11.84
N ALA A 4 -4.20 17.82 -12.93
CA ALA A 4 -4.91 16.55 -12.97
C ALA A 4 -3.93 15.36 -12.85
N ILE A 5 -2.75 15.50 -13.47
CA ILE A 5 -1.64 14.56 -13.34
C ILE A 5 -1.12 14.55 -11.90
N ARG A 6 -0.90 15.74 -11.32
CA ARG A 6 -0.44 15.91 -9.93
C ARG A 6 -1.38 15.20 -8.95
N ARG A 7 -2.69 15.42 -9.04
CA ARG A 7 -3.70 14.76 -8.18
C ARG A 7 -3.67 13.24 -8.33
N ARG A 8 -3.54 12.71 -9.54
CA ARG A 8 -3.46 11.26 -9.76
C ARG A 8 -2.19 10.66 -9.15
N LEU A 9 -1.05 11.35 -9.25
CA LEU A 9 0.20 10.92 -8.62
C LEU A 9 0.11 10.99 -7.09
N LEU A 10 -0.50 12.04 -6.54
CA LEU A 10 -0.71 12.19 -5.11
C LEU A 10 -1.49 11.00 -4.53
N VAL A 11 -2.63 10.67 -5.15
CA VAL A 11 -3.45 9.49 -4.77
C VAL A 11 -2.64 8.19 -4.83
N VAL A 12 -1.70 8.06 -5.78
CA VAL A 12 -0.83 6.88 -5.90
C VAL A 12 0.16 6.81 -4.74
N PHE A 13 0.77 7.92 -4.32
CA PHE A 13 1.74 7.93 -3.23
C PHE A 13 1.08 7.87 -1.85
N GLU A 14 -0.05 8.56 -1.65
CA GLU A 14 -0.87 8.46 -0.44
C GLU A 14 -1.41 7.04 -0.25
N GLY A 15 -1.91 6.41 -1.32
CA GLY A 15 -2.36 5.02 -1.31
C GLY A 15 -1.25 4.01 -1.00
N ARG A 16 0.02 4.41 -1.11
CA ARG A 16 1.21 3.61 -0.75
C ARG A 16 1.75 3.93 0.64
N GLY A 17 1.14 4.85 1.39
CA GLY A 17 1.54 5.22 2.74
C GLY A 17 2.86 6.02 2.78
N CYS A 18 3.20 6.75 1.72
CA CYS A 18 4.37 7.62 1.73
C CYS A 18 4.04 8.93 2.47
N PRO A 19 4.66 9.23 3.61
CA PRO A 19 4.39 10.48 4.35
C PRO A 19 4.87 11.74 3.62
N GLN A 20 5.77 11.60 2.63
CA GLN A 20 6.27 12.70 1.79
C GLN A 20 5.69 12.63 0.37
N SER A 21 4.39 12.35 0.26
CA SER A 21 3.70 12.17 -1.02
C SER A 21 3.88 13.36 -1.97
N ASP A 22 3.73 14.60 -1.49
CA ASP A 22 3.90 15.82 -2.30
C ASP A 22 5.31 15.95 -2.89
N GLU A 23 6.36 15.70 -2.09
CA GLU A 23 7.75 15.76 -2.56
C GLU A 23 8.04 14.70 -3.64
N LEU A 24 7.49 13.49 -3.48
CA LEU A 24 7.63 12.42 -4.45
C LEU A 24 6.88 12.71 -5.76
N VAL A 25 5.73 13.39 -5.68
CA VAL A 25 5.01 13.86 -6.87
C VAL A 25 5.86 14.89 -7.62
N ASP A 26 6.37 15.90 -6.92
CA ASP A 26 7.17 16.96 -7.53
C ASP A 26 8.46 16.42 -8.15
N GLU A 27 9.11 15.47 -7.48
CA GLU A 27 10.30 14.79 -8.01
C GLU A 27 9.98 13.92 -9.23
N THR A 28 8.82 13.25 -9.26
CA THR A 28 8.35 12.51 -10.45
C THR A 28 8.20 13.46 -11.64
N LEU A 29 7.57 14.62 -11.45
CA LEU A 29 7.41 15.63 -12.50
C LEU A 29 8.75 16.21 -12.94
N ARG A 30 9.67 16.47 -11.99
CA ARG A 30 11.01 16.98 -12.28
C ARG A 30 11.80 16.01 -13.15
N ARG A 31 11.76 14.70 -12.85
CA ARG A 31 12.40 13.66 -13.69
C ARG A 31 11.79 13.57 -15.07
N PHE A 32 10.47 13.73 -15.17
CA PHE A 32 9.78 13.77 -16.46
C PHE A 32 10.21 14.97 -17.32
N VAL A 33 10.20 16.18 -16.76
CA VAL A 33 10.63 17.40 -17.47
C VAL A 33 12.08 17.30 -17.93
N ARG A 34 12.98 16.75 -17.11
CA ARG A 34 14.39 16.54 -17.49
C ARG A 34 14.58 15.53 -18.62
N ARG A 35 13.69 14.53 -18.71
CA ARG A 35 13.73 13.49 -19.74
C ARG A 35 13.00 13.91 -21.02
N LEU A 36 12.09 14.88 -20.93
CA LEU A 36 11.24 15.35 -22.03
C LEU A 36 12.05 15.74 -23.30
N PRO A 37 13.15 16.52 -23.23
CA PRO A 37 13.93 16.90 -24.41
C PRO A 37 14.50 15.70 -25.18
N ALA A 38 14.89 14.65 -24.47
CA ALA A 38 15.45 13.44 -25.07
C ALA A 38 14.37 12.48 -25.62
N MET A 39 13.12 12.65 -25.19
CA MET A 39 12.00 11.80 -25.61
C MET A 39 11.08 12.49 -26.61
N LEU A 40 11.17 13.81 -26.77
CA LEU A 40 10.29 14.63 -27.61
C LEU A 40 10.11 14.07 -29.04
N ASP A 41 11.17 13.53 -29.64
CA ASP A 41 11.13 12.98 -31.00
C ASP A 41 10.50 11.57 -31.08
N THR A 42 10.52 10.82 -29.98
CA THR A 42 10.01 9.43 -29.91
C THR A 42 8.67 9.34 -29.17
N PHE A 43 8.31 10.38 -28.44
CA PHE A 43 7.17 10.40 -27.55
C PHE A 43 5.89 10.63 -28.34
N LYS A 44 5.19 9.53 -28.64
CA LYS A 44 3.84 9.54 -29.20
C LYS A 44 2.88 8.90 -28.21
N GLY A 45 1.99 9.70 -27.60
CA GLY A 45 0.93 9.20 -26.74
C GLY A 45 0.71 10.02 -25.46
N ASP A 46 -0.04 9.43 -24.52
CA ASP A 46 -0.35 10.00 -23.22
C ASP A 46 0.88 9.92 -22.27
N PRO A 47 1.27 11.00 -21.58
CA PRO A 47 2.36 10.98 -20.58
C PRO A 47 2.03 10.21 -19.30
N ILE A 48 0.76 9.92 -19.02
CA ILE A 48 0.33 9.26 -17.79
C ILE A 48 1.04 7.92 -17.54
N PRO A 49 1.12 6.96 -18.47
CA PRO A 49 1.78 5.67 -18.21
C PRO A 49 3.25 5.83 -17.85
N TYR A 50 3.97 6.72 -18.53
CA TYR A 50 5.37 7.00 -18.24
C TYR A 50 5.56 7.61 -16.84
N LEU A 51 4.68 8.54 -16.47
CA LEU A 51 4.70 9.16 -15.15
C LEU A 51 4.38 8.17 -14.03
N LEU A 52 3.43 7.25 -14.25
CA LEU A 52 3.11 6.20 -13.29
C LEU A 52 4.26 5.21 -13.09
N VAL A 53 4.98 4.85 -14.17
CA VAL A 53 6.19 4.03 -14.08
C VAL A 53 7.30 4.77 -13.35
N THR A 54 7.50 6.05 -13.63
CA THR A 54 8.49 6.88 -12.94
C THR A 54 8.18 7.00 -11.45
N ALA A 55 6.91 7.23 -11.10
CA ALA A 55 6.44 7.25 -9.72
C ALA A 55 6.61 5.90 -9.00
N HIS A 56 6.49 4.79 -9.72
CA HIS A 56 6.76 3.47 -9.16
C HIS A 56 8.25 3.28 -8.83
N HIS A 57 9.16 3.63 -9.75
CA HIS A 57 10.61 3.54 -9.48
C HIS A 57 11.04 4.46 -8.36
N LEU A 58 10.51 5.69 -8.32
CA LEU A 58 10.81 6.63 -7.25
C LEU A 58 10.36 6.12 -5.88
N HIS A 59 9.21 5.46 -5.81
CA HIS A 59 8.74 4.81 -4.59
C HIS A 59 9.65 3.67 -4.13
N LEU A 60 10.19 2.87 -5.06
CA LEU A 60 11.15 1.82 -4.72
C LEU A 60 12.46 2.41 -4.19
N GLU A 61 12.98 3.46 -4.83
CA GLU A 61 14.16 4.20 -4.33
C GLU A 61 13.90 4.80 -2.93
N TYR A 62 12.69 5.30 -2.69
CA TYR A 62 12.29 5.83 -1.39
C TYR A 62 12.30 4.74 -0.31
N ILE A 63 11.71 3.58 -0.58
CA ILE A 63 11.72 2.44 0.34
C ILE A 63 13.16 1.99 0.61
N GLU A 64 13.98 1.86 -0.43
CA GLU A 64 15.36 1.41 -0.30
C GLU A 64 16.20 2.37 0.55
N LYS A 65 15.98 3.68 0.43
CA LYS A 65 16.62 4.70 1.27
C LYS A 65 16.11 4.71 2.71
N GLN A 66 14.85 4.38 2.92
CA GLN A 66 14.30 4.23 4.28
C GLN A 66 14.76 2.94 4.96
N PHE A 67 15.10 1.92 4.18
CA PHE A 67 15.75 0.71 4.65
C PHE A 67 17.24 0.98 4.94
N VAL A 68 17.52 1.93 5.84
CA VAL A 68 18.82 2.03 6.48
C VAL A 68 18.96 0.76 7.33
N PRO A 69 20.02 -0.06 7.15
CA PRO A 69 20.26 -1.18 8.06
C PRO A 69 20.31 -0.62 9.48
N LEU A 70 19.52 -1.21 10.39
CA LEU A 70 19.52 -0.79 11.79
C LEU A 70 20.97 -0.69 12.27
N PRO A 71 21.39 0.46 12.84
CA PRO A 71 22.65 0.53 13.55
C PRO A 71 22.72 -0.64 14.52
N PRO A 72 23.84 -1.37 14.61
CA PRO A 72 23.95 -2.58 15.44
C PRO A 72 23.67 -2.33 16.94
N ASN A 73 23.60 -1.06 17.36
CA ASN A 73 23.39 -0.63 18.73
C ASN A 73 21.94 -0.21 19.05
N LEU A 74 20.98 -0.36 18.12
CA LEU A 74 19.56 0.01 18.33
C LEU A 74 18.70 -1.15 18.84
N SER A 75 19.31 -2.06 19.62
CA SER A 75 18.57 -3.14 20.31
C SER A 75 18.13 -2.76 21.74
N GLU A 76 18.51 -1.59 22.23
CA GLU A 76 18.05 -1.07 23.51
C GLU A 76 17.23 0.18 23.25
N GLU A 77 15.97 0.13 23.66
CA GLU A 77 15.03 1.25 23.69
C GLU A 77 14.43 1.64 22.32
N LEU A 78 13.76 0.67 21.67
CA LEU A 78 12.41 1.02 21.21
C LEU A 78 11.70 1.55 22.47
N PRO A 79 11.12 2.77 22.47
CA PRO A 79 10.16 3.08 23.51
C PRO A 79 9.16 1.93 23.42
N ALA A 80 9.09 1.12 24.49
CA ALA A 80 7.92 0.28 24.68
C ALA A 80 6.77 1.22 24.38
N ALA A 81 5.95 0.86 23.40
CA ALA A 81 4.76 1.64 23.12
C ALA A 81 4.00 1.70 24.44
N ASP A 82 4.20 2.80 25.17
CA ASP A 82 3.11 3.49 25.85
C ASP A 82 2.00 3.45 24.80
N ASP A 83 0.89 2.75 24.99
CA ASP A 83 0.24 2.34 26.21
C ASP A 83 -0.99 1.50 25.76
N GLY A 84 -1.36 0.48 26.54
CA GLY A 84 -2.20 -0.66 26.12
C GLY A 84 -3.54 -0.34 25.43
N GLU A 85 -4.10 0.86 25.56
CA GLU A 85 -5.42 1.19 25.00
C GLU A 85 -5.43 1.37 23.47
N GLY A 86 -4.41 1.99 22.86
CA GLY A 86 -4.41 2.29 21.43
C GLY A 86 -4.20 1.06 20.54
N ALA A 87 -3.34 0.13 21.01
CA ALA A 87 -3.09 -1.14 20.34
C ALA A 87 -4.26 -2.12 20.53
N GLU A 88 -4.83 -2.18 21.74
CA GLU A 88 -6.02 -3.01 22.01
C GLU A 88 -7.24 -2.53 21.22
N LEU A 89 -7.45 -1.22 21.09
CA LEU A 89 -8.53 -0.65 20.28
C LEU A 89 -8.37 -0.99 18.80
N LEU A 90 -7.15 -0.89 18.27
CA LEU A 90 -6.84 -1.25 16.89
C LEU A 90 -7.11 -2.74 16.65
N ASP A 91 -6.68 -3.61 17.56
CA ASP A 91 -6.87 -5.05 17.48
C ASP A 91 -8.36 -5.43 17.56
N GLN A 92 -9.12 -4.83 18.47
CA GLN A 92 -10.58 -5.04 18.58
C GLN A 92 -11.30 -4.59 17.30
N CYS A 93 -10.97 -3.41 16.77
CA CYS A 93 -11.52 -2.93 15.52
C CYS A 93 -11.13 -3.84 14.35
N LEU A 94 -9.90 -4.36 14.32
CA LEU A 94 -9.44 -5.28 13.29
C LEU A 94 -10.21 -6.60 13.35
N GLU A 95 -10.39 -7.19 14.53
CA GLU A 95 -11.17 -8.41 14.70
C GLU A 95 -12.64 -8.22 14.31
N GLY A 96 -13.27 -7.12 14.75
CA GLY A 96 -14.64 -6.76 14.38
C GLY A 96 -14.81 -6.57 12.87
N CYS A 97 -13.87 -5.87 12.24
CA CYS A 97 -13.88 -5.66 10.80
C CYS A 97 -13.59 -6.94 10.01
N LEU A 98 -12.71 -7.81 10.48
CA LEU A 98 -12.50 -9.14 9.91
C LEU A 98 -13.74 -10.04 10.08
N GLY A 99 -14.52 -9.85 11.13
CA GLY A 99 -15.80 -10.54 11.34
C GLY A 99 -16.90 -10.12 10.37
N LYS A 100 -16.88 -8.88 9.88
CA LYS A 100 -17.81 -8.38 8.85
C LYS A 100 -17.50 -8.88 7.44
N LEU A 101 -16.28 -9.38 7.21
CA LEU A 101 -15.93 -10.03 5.95
C LEU A 101 -16.56 -11.43 5.88
N GLY A 102 -16.96 -11.83 4.67
CA GLY A 102 -17.39 -13.22 4.43
C GLY A 102 -16.29 -14.22 4.82
N PRO A 103 -16.65 -15.45 5.24
CA PRO A 103 -15.69 -16.43 5.75
C PRO A 103 -14.59 -16.77 4.73
N GLU A 104 -14.94 -16.85 3.44
CA GLU A 104 -13.98 -17.08 2.36
C GLU A 104 -13.01 -15.91 2.16
N ASP A 105 -13.48 -14.68 2.34
CA ASP A 105 -12.70 -13.46 2.14
C ASP A 105 -11.78 -13.19 3.34
N ARG A 106 -12.23 -13.53 4.55
CA ARG A 106 -11.39 -13.52 5.76
C ARG A 106 -10.23 -14.51 5.64
N LEU A 107 -10.52 -15.76 5.25
CA LEU A 107 -9.48 -16.77 5.02
C LEU A 107 -8.49 -16.34 3.94
N LEU A 108 -9.00 -15.78 2.84
CA LEU A 108 -8.17 -15.25 1.76
C LEU A 108 -7.23 -14.14 2.24
N ALA A 109 -7.72 -13.20 3.05
CA ALA A 109 -6.91 -12.13 3.61
C ALA A 109 -5.82 -12.69 4.53
N LEU A 110 -6.16 -13.57 5.46
CA LEU A 110 -5.22 -14.20 6.39
C LEU A 110 -4.14 -14.99 5.65
N ASP A 111 -4.53 -15.82 4.68
CA ASP A 111 -3.58 -16.59 3.87
C ASP A 111 -2.69 -15.69 3.02
N TYR A 112 -3.23 -14.60 2.47
CA TYR A 112 -2.44 -13.67 1.66
C TYR A 112 -1.35 -12.93 2.45
N TYR A 113 -1.57 -12.65 3.73
CA TYR A 113 -0.63 -11.94 4.61
C TYR A 113 0.27 -12.86 5.46
N ARG A 114 0.02 -14.17 5.48
CA ARG A 114 0.73 -15.16 6.31
C ARG A 114 2.24 -15.26 6.05
N GLU A 115 2.69 -15.14 4.80
CA GLU A 115 4.07 -15.45 4.42
C GLU A 115 4.95 -14.21 4.10
N GLU A 116 6.23 -14.28 4.50
CA GLU A 116 7.25 -13.26 4.24
C GLU A 116 8.15 -13.59 3.03
N LYS A 117 8.68 -12.54 2.38
CA LYS A 117 9.75 -12.59 1.36
C LYS A 117 9.44 -13.48 0.14
N ARG A 118 10.42 -14.23 -0.38
CA ARG A 118 10.36 -14.95 -1.68
C ARG A 118 9.29 -16.05 -1.70
N ALA A 119 9.01 -16.69 -0.56
CA ALA A 119 7.94 -17.68 -0.40
C ALA A 119 6.55 -17.10 -0.78
N LYS A 120 6.37 -15.79 -0.62
CA LYS A 120 5.13 -15.07 -0.93
C LYS A 120 4.77 -15.09 -2.42
N ILE A 121 5.73 -15.15 -3.34
CA ILE A 121 5.44 -15.13 -4.78
C ILE A 121 4.87 -16.47 -5.22
N ASP A 122 5.51 -17.56 -4.83
CA ASP A 122 5.07 -18.91 -5.19
C ASP A 122 3.79 -19.29 -4.44
N PHE A 123 3.66 -18.88 -3.17
CA PHE A 123 2.43 -19.04 -2.40
C PHE A 123 1.25 -18.29 -3.04
N ARG A 124 1.45 -17.07 -3.55
CA ARG A 124 0.38 -16.32 -4.24
C ARG A 124 -0.03 -16.97 -5.57
N LYS A 125 0.91 -17.59 -6.29
CA LYS A 125 0.59 -18.36 -7.51
C LYS A 125 -0.22 -19.60 -7.15
N GLU A 126 0.16 -20.30 -6.09
CA GLU A 126 -0.55 -21.48 -5.60
C GLU A 126 -1.94 -21.13 -5.07
N LEU A 127 -2.07 -20.04 -4.32
CA LEU A 127 -3.36 -19.54 -3.83
C LEU A 127 -4.30 -19.18 -4.99
N ALA A 128 -3.78 -18.52 -6.02
CA ALA A 128 -4.55 -18.24 -7.23
C ALA A 128 -4.99 -19.54 -7.95
N ARG A 129 -4.10 -20.54 -8.02
CA ARG A 129 -4.40 -21.86 -8.60
C ARG A 129 -5.50 -22.60 -7.81
N ARG A 130 -5.43 -22.60 -6.48
CA ARG A 130 -6.44 -23.24 -5.61
C ARG A 130 -7.82 -22.59 -5.74
N LEU A 131 -7.85 -21.28 -5.96
CA LEU A 131 -9.09 -20.52 -6.19
C LEU A 131 -9.57 -20.56 -7.65
N GLY A 132 -8.80 -21.16 -8.57
CA GLY A 132 -9.13 -21.18 -10.00
C GLY A 132 -9.07 -19.80 -10.69
N ILE A 133 -8.39 -18.82 -10.09
CA ILE A 133 -8.30 -17.44 -10.60
C ILE A 133 -6.89 -17.09 -11.08
N THR A 134 -6.77 -16.03 -11.88
CA THR A 134 -5.45 -15.51 -12.26
C THR A 134 -4.79 -14.80 -11.07
N THR A 135 -3.45 -14.73 -11.07
CA THR A 135 -2.70 -13.97 -10.07
C THR A 135 -3.05 -12.48 -10.06
N ASN A 136 -3.46 -11.93 -11.22
CA ASN A 136 -3.93 -10.56 -11.31
C ASN A 136 -5.31 -10.38 -10.67
N ALA A 137 -6.23 -11.32 -10.89
CA ALA A 137 -7.53 -11.34 -10.23
C ALA A 137 -7.39 -11.49 -8.71
N LEU A 138 -6.46 -12.32 -8.24
CA LEU A 138 -6.13 -12.43 -6.81
C LEU A 138 -5.67 -11.09 -6.22
N ARG A 139 -4.79 -10.35 -6.92
CA ARG A 139 -4.32 -9.03 -6.47
C ARG A 139 -5.46 -8.02 -6.39
N ILE A 140 -6.34 -7.99 -7.39
CA ILE A 140 -7.50 -7.11 -7.42
C ILE A 140 -8.45 -7.44 -6.27
N LYS A 141 -8.77 -8.74 -6.07
CA LYS A 141 -9.63 -9.19 -4.97
C LYS A 141 -9.07 -8.77 -3.61
N VAL A 142 -7.78 -8.99 -3.38
CA VAL A 142 -7.12 -8.57 -2.13
C VAL A 142 -7.07 -7.05 -1.98
N HIS A 143 -6.90 -6.29 -3.07
CA HIS A 143 -6.96 -4.84 -3.01
C HIS A 143 -8.34 -4.34 -2.56
N HIS A 144 -9.42 -4.93 -3.08
CA HIS A 144 -10.77 -4.63 -2.61
C HIS A 144 -10.99 -4.99 -1.14
N LEU A 145 -10.51 -6.17 -0.70
CA LEU A 145 -10.57 -6.58 0.71
C LEU A 145 -9.82 -5.62 1.61
N ARG A 146 -8.63 -5.17 1.20
CA ARG A 146 -7.85 -4.18 1.95
C ARG A 146 -8.57 -2.83 2.02
N ASN A 147 -9.21 -2.40 0.94
CA ASN A 147 -9.97 -1.15 0.93
C ASN A 147 -11.19 -1.24 1.84
N ALA A 148 -11.91 -2.38 1.84
CA ALA A 148 -13.04 -2.62 2.72
C ALA A 148 -12.61 -2.65 4.20
N LEU A 149 -11.52 -3.36 4.52
CA LEU A 149 -10.96 -3.38 5.87
C LEU A 149 -10.52 -2.01 6.34
N ARG A 150 -9.86 -1.23 5.47
CA ARG A 150 -9.46 0.14 5.81
C ARG A 150 -10.66 1.05 6.09
N GLY A 151 -11.69 1.00 5.24
CA GLY A 151 -12.91 1.78 5.49
C GLY A 151 -13.55 1.41 6.82
N CYS A 152 -13.66 0.11 7.11
CA CYS A 152 -14.21 -0.37 8.38
C CYS A 152 -13.35 0.04 9.59
N LEU A 153 -12.01 -0.04 9.48
CA LEU A 153 -11.09 0.39 10.52
C LEU A 153 -11.19 1.90 10.76
N ASP A 154 -11.23 2.70 9.69
CA ASP A 154 -11.38 4.16 9.78
C ASP A 154 -12.71 4.54 10.45
N ASP A 155 -13.79 3.82 10.14
CA ASP A 155 -15.10 4.03 10.77
C ASP A 155 -15.10 3.58 12.24
N CYS A 156 -14.50 2.44 12.56
CA CYS A 156 -14.40 1.91 13.92
C CYS A 156 -13.55 2.79 14.83
N LEU A 157 -12.42 3.29 14.32
CA LEU A 157 -11.54 4.21 15.05
C LEU A 157 -12.15 5.61 15.21
N ARG A 158 -13.11 6.00 14.36
CA ARG A 158 -13.85 7.27 14.49
C ARG A 158 -15.04 7.20 15.44
N LEU A 159 -15.76 6.07 15.45
CA LEU A 159 -16.99 5.88 16.23
C LEU A 159 -16.74 5.25 17.61
N GLY A 160 -15.58 4.62 17.81
CA GLY A 160 -15.32 3.79 18.97
C GLY A 160 -16.07 2.45 18.90
N PRO A 161 -15.53 1.36 19.48
CA PRO A 161 -16.06 0.00 19.35
C PRO A 161 -17.45 -0.20 19.98
N SER A 162 -18.01 0.80 20.67
CA SER A 162 -19.25 0.72 21.44
C SER A 162 -20.54 1.07 20.68
N GLU A 163 -20.50 1.49 19.41
CA GLU A 163 -21.71 1.89 18.66
C GLU A 163 -22.05 0.98 17.46
N MET A 164 -21.42 -0.18 17.33
CA MET A 164 -21.69 -1.12 16.23
C MET A 164 -22.26 -2.46 16.73
N GLU A 165 -23.34 -2.38 17.50
CA GLU A 165 -24.21 -3.52 17.85
C GLU A 165 -25.37 -3.66 16.85
#